data_AF-A0A4D9CR41-F1
#
_entry.id   AF-A0A4D9CR41-F1
#
_cell.length_a   1.000
_cell.length_b   1.000
_cell.length_c   1.000
_cell.angle_alpha   90.00
_cell.angle_beta   90.00
_cell.angle_gamma   90.00
#
_symmetry.space_group_name_H-M   'P 1'
#
loop_
_entity.id
_entity.type
_entity.pdbx_description
1 polymer ?
#
loop_
_entity_poly.entity_id
_entity_poly.type
_entity_poly.pdbx_seq_one_letter_code
_entity_poly.pdbx_strand_id
1 'polypeptide(L)'
;MSSAASPSSLAPSSLSTSSSSSMEASTLCPPSPDSDTNKRDSSRTRRDVLAPLTLSLLLLSSSSLSHPMSTLASSPPSPSPSPALDPSFLPSNARVTDKFFFDISIAGVPAGTLSMGLFGDQAPVTVGNFLKVLNGQGQSASYMYSSVWRVLAGSCIDMGRVGGGGGKQLKREINESGVMRIKTENAADWTRNTEVNGLKHAEPFLLTMVRGGGTFEFSVTTAPVPALDRDHVVFGRLLMKPEEKERESNQAVVDKIGRVKVSTDDIVASKTLFVAAGKGFDPRAKIIYLNKPLQKIVVTAVGML
;
A
#
# COMPACT_ATOMS: atom_id res chain seq x y z
N MET A 1 -62.53 43.14 -25.93
CA MET A 1 -62.77 42.03 -26.88
C MET A 1 -61.74 40.95 -26.53
N SER A 2 -62.07 40.08 -25.58
CA SER A 2 -62.40 38.64 -25.77
C SER A 2 -61.23 37.86 -26.38
N SER A 3 -60.69 36.74 -25.87
CA SER A 3 -61.16 35.67 -24.95
C SER A 3 -59.90 34.82 -24.65
N ALA A 4 -59.48 34.60 -23.40
CA ALA A 4 -59.78 33.43 -22.55
C ALA A 4 -59.57 32.04 -23.19
N ALA A 5 -58.68 31.22 -22.61
CA ALA A 5 -58.96 29.88 -22.07
C ALA A 5 -57.69 29.14 -21.56
N SER A 6 -57.57 29.00 -20.23
CA SER A 6 -57.15 27.76 -19.55
C SER A 6 -58.45 27.02 -19.12
N PRO A 7 -58.50 25.78 -18.57
CA PRO A 7 -57.50 24.96 -17.84
C PRO A 7 -57.50 23.47 -18.34
N SER A 8 -56.84 22.44 -17.79
CA SER A 8 -57.02 21.82 -16.46
C SER A 8 -56.15 20.55 -16.27
N SER A 9 -55.63 20.44 -15.04
CA SER A 9 -55.31 19.28 -14.17
C SER A 9 -55.26 17.85 -14.72
N LEU A 10 -54.26 17.08 -14.24
CA LEU A 10 -54.44 15.86 -13.42
C LEU A 10 -53.10 15.40 -12.82
N ALA A 11 -53.13 15.05 -11.54
CA ALA A 11 -52.01 14.53 -10.74
C ALA A 11 -52.13 12.98 -10.61
N PRO A 12 -51.30 12.29 -9.79
CA PRO A 12 -50.51 11.12 -10.19
C PRO A 12 -51.16 9.77 -9.82
N SER A 13 -50.65 8.68 -10.41
CA SER A 13 -50.97 7.31 -10.00
C SER A 13 -49.72 6.50 -9.64
N SER A 14 -49.70 6.08 -8.38
CA SER A 14 -48.84 5.06 -7.78
C SER A 14 -49.17 3.67 -8.31
N LEU A 15 -48.15 2.81 -8.48
CA LEU A 15 -48.33 1.35 -8.40
C LEU A 15 -47.07 0.70 -7.83
N SER A 16 -47.24 0.23 -6.59
CA SER A 16 -46.45 -0.76 -5.89
C SER A 16 -46.69 -2.16 -6.49
N THR A 17 -45.63 -2.94 -6.70
CA THR A 17 -45.72 -4.41 -6.64
C THR A 17 -44.51 -4.98 -5.90
N SER A 18 -44.81 -5.49 -4.71
CA SER A 18 -44.01 -6.46 -3.96
C SER A 18 -44.15 -7.85 -4.58
N SER A 19 -43.06 -8.60 -4.68
CA SER A 19 -43.13 -10.06 -4.62
C SER A 19 -41.82 -10.65 -4.08
N SER A 20 -41.93 -11.12 -2.85
CA SER A 20 -41.08 -12.09 -2.18
C SER A 20 -41.18 -13.46 -2.84
N SER A 21 -40.07 -14.17 -2.99
CA SER A 21 -40.08 -15.64 -2.94
C SER A 21 -38.77 -16.17 -2.34
N SER A 22 -38.91 -16.57 -1.08
CA SER A 22 -38.07 -17.49 -0.34
C SER A 22 -38.16 -18.91 -0.93
N MET A 23 -37.02 -19.59 -1.11
CA MET A 23 -36.95 -21.05 -1.08
C MET A 23 -35.69 -21.49 -0.32
N GLU A 24 -35.90 -22.03 0.87
CA GLU A 24 -35.01 -22.96 1.56
C GLU A 24 -35.01 -24.31 0.85
N ALA A 25 -33.88 -25.01 0.92
CA ALA A 25 -33.75 -26.45 1.24
C ALA A 25 -32.31 -26.86 0.88
N SER A 26 -31.46 -27.10 1.88
CA SER A 26 -31.22 -28.43 2.48
C SER A 26 -30.04 -29.15 1.83
N THR A 27 -28.97 -29.24 2.63
CA THR A 27 -28.21 -30.46 2.95
C THR A 27 -27.91 -31.44 1.82
N LEU A 28 -26.62 -31.69 1.57
CA LEU A 28 -26.01 -33.04 1.57
C LEU A 28 -24.52 -32.96 1.17
N CYS A 29 -23.64 -33.29 2.12
CA CYS A 29 -22.28 -33.76 1.83
C CYS A 29 -22.33 -35.18 1.25
N PRO A 30 -21.30 -35.56 0.47
CA PRO A 30 -20.69 -36.89 0.61
C PRO A 30 -19.14 -36.84 0.67
N PRO A 31 -18.47 -37.96 1.00
CA PRO A 31 -17.34 -37.97 1.92
C PRO A 31 -15.96 -38.12 1.27
N SER A 32 -14.94 -37.90 2.10
CA SER A 32 -13.53 -38.26 1.92
C SER A 32 -13.29 -39.78 1.92
N PRO A 33 -12.23 -40.26 1.24
CA PRO A 33 -11.64 -41.56 1.53
C PRO A 33 -10.35 -41.43 2.36
N ASP A 34 -10.32 -42.17 3.47
CA ASP A 34 -9.12 -42.57 4.21
C ASP A 34 -8.28 -43.58 3.40
N SER A 35 -6.96 -43.54 3.58
CA SER A 35 -6.11 -44.75 3.69
C SER A 35 -4.67 -44.39 4.09
N ASP A 36 -4.41 -44.54 5.38
CA ASP A 36 -3.43 -45.41 6.00
C ASP A 36 -2.03 -45.72 5.39
N THR A 37 -1.09 -45.83 6.33
CA THR A 37 0.28 -46.37 6.27
C THR A 37 1.35 -45.42 5.70
N ASN A 38 2.53 -45.21 6.30
CA ASN A 38 3.37 -46.15 7.01
C ASN A 38 4.33 -45.43 7.98
N LYS A 39 4.42 -45.93 9.21
CA LYS A 39 5.44 -45.59 10.21
C LYS A 39 6.82 -45.92 9.65
N ARG A 40 7.81 -45.05 9.91
CA ARG A 40 9.16 -45.53 10.20
C ARG A 40 9.83 -44.63 11.23
N ASP A 41 9.81 -45.18 12.44
CA ASP A 41 10.55 -44.77 13.62
C ASP A 41 12.02 -45.17 13.42
N SER A 42 12.95 -44.27 13.73
CA SER A 42 14.35 -44.65 13.91
C SER A 42 14.98 -43.78 14.98
N SER A 43 14.96 -44.37 16.17
CA SER A 43 15.76 -44.03 17.34
C SER A 43 17.23 -43.83 17.00
N ARG A 44 17.83 -42.75 17.52
CA ARG A 44 19.26 -42.73 17.83
C ARG A 44 19.47 -42.00 19.15
N THR A 45 19.75 -42.83 20.14
CA THR A 45 20.21 -42.47 21.46
C THR A 45 21.72 -42.16 21.43
N ARG A 46 22.14 -41.31 22.38
CA ARG A 46 23.32 -41.45 23.28
C ARG A 46 24.33 -40.29 23.29
N ARG A 47 24.43 -39.75 24.51
CA ARG A 47 25.63 -39.54 25.36
C ARG A 47 26.25 -38.15 25.41
N ASP A 48 26.09 -37.59 26.61
CA ASP A 48 26.99 -36.75 27.40
C ASP A 48 28.48 -36.85 27.07
N VAL A 49 29.20 -35.72 27.15
CA VAL A 49 30.43 -35.54 27.97
C VAL A 49 30.60 -34.06 28.32
N LEU A 50 30.54 -33.73 29.62
CA LEU A 50 31.14 -32.53 30.23
C LEU A 50 32.62 -32.80 30.52
N ALA A 51 33.52 -31.83 30.26
CA ALA A 51 34.76 -31.67 31.04
C ALA A 51 35.34 -30.23 30.91
N PRO A 52 35.88 -29.63 31.99
CA PRO A 52 36.41 -28.27 32.05
C PRO A 52 37.96 -28.22 32.04
N LEU A 53 38.57 -27.08 31.69
CA LEU A 53 39.97 -26.75 31.95
C LEU A 53 40.07 -25.23 32.20
N THR A 54 40.09 -24.77 33.45
CA THR A 54 41.25 -24.54 34.34
C THR A 54 42.25 -23.48 33.85
N LEU A 55 42.12 -22.33 34.51
CA LEU A 55 43.00 -21.20 34.76
C LEU A 55 44.51 -21.53 34.83
N SER A 56 45.35 -20.67 34.23
CA SER A 56 46.73 -20.46 34.68
C SER A 56 47.10 -18.99 34.57
N LEU A 57 47.24 -18.37 35.74
CA LEU A 57 47.91 -17.09 35.97
C LEU A 57 49.42 -17.28 35.76
N LEU A 58 50.04 -16.40 34.98
CA LEU A 58 51.46 -16.07 35.17
C LEU A 58 51.61 -14.54 35.30
N LEU A 59 51.98 -14.15 36.51
CA LEU A 59 52.51 -12.83 36.86
C LEU A 59 53.97 -12.76 36.43
N LEU A 60 54.33 -11.82 35.56
CA LEU A 60 55.69 -11.27 35.52
C LEU A 60 55.64 -9.76 35.71
N SER A 61 56.25 -9.35 36.81
CA SER A 61 56.65 -8.01 37.17
C SER A 61 57.78 -7.50 36.26
N SER A 62 57.72 -6.22 35.89
CA SER A 62 58.91 -5.38 35.84
C SER A 62 58.53 -3.90 35.73
N SER A 63 59.29 -3.12 36.48
CA SER A 63 59.10 -1.73 36.84
C SER A 63 59.68 -0.75 35.81
N SER A 64 58.96 0.37 35.64
CA SER A 64 59.37 1.74 35.34
C SER A 64 60.42 2.03 34.26
N LEU A 65 60.01 2.80 33.24
CA LEU A 65 60.73 4.02 32.87
C LEU A 65 59.78 5.01 32.18
N SER A 66 59.55 6.12 32.86
CA SER A 66 58.75 7.27 32.42
C SER A 66 59.50 8.10 31.37
N HIS A 67 58.90 8.27 30.20
CA HIS A 67 59.21 9.37 29.27
C HIS A 67 57.90 10.10 28.94
N PRO A 68 57.81 11.44 29.09
CA PRO A 68 56.64 12.18 28.65
C PRO A 68 56.72 12.41 27.14
N MET A 69 56.05 11.57 26.34
CA MET A 69 55.69 11.98 24.98
C MET A 69 54.43 12.83 25.05
N SER A 70 54.60 14.11 24.71
CA SER A 70 53.51 15.00 24.37
C SER A 70 52.82 14.47 23.11
N THR A 71 51.73 13.72 23.28
CA THR A 71 50.83 13.38 22.19
C THR A 71 49.87 14.56 22.00
N LEU A 72 50.12 15.35 20.96
CA LEU A 72 49.17 16.32 20.45
C LEU A 72 47.88 15.54 20.10
N ALA A 73 46.85 15.64 20.93
CA ALA A 73 45.55 15.04 20.67
C ALA A 73 44.95 15.74 19.45
N SER A 74 45.11 15.14 18.27
CA SER A 74 44.37 15.55 17.09
C SER A 74 42.91 15.17 17.30
N SER A 75 42.07 16.16 17.57
CA SER A 75 40.61 16.03 17.58
C SER A 75 40.14 15.31 16.30
N PRO A 76 39.18 14.38 16.37
CA PRO A 76 38.60 13.82 15.16
C PRO A 76 37.99 14.94 14.31
N PRO A 77 38.12 14.90 12.97
CA PRO A 77 37.50 15.90 12.11
C PRO A 77 35.99 15.86 12.33
N SER A 78 35.42 17.02 12.67
CA SER A 78 33.97 17.21 12.76
C SER A 78 33.30 16.73 11.45
N PRO A 79 32.14 16.05 11.51
CA PRO A 79 31.43 15.68 10.30
C PRO A 79 31.10 16.95 9.51
N SER A 80 31.67 17.07 8.32
CA SER A 80 31.32 18.10 7.35
C SER A 80 29.79 18.13 7.19
N PRO A 81 29.13 19.30 7.22
CA PRO A 81 27.70 19.36 6.99
C PRO A 81 27.41 18.82 5.59
N SER A 82 26.59 17.77 5.51
CA SER A 82 25.98 17.33 4.26
C SER A 82 25.43 18.57 3.54
N PRO A 83 25.59 18.70 2.21
CA PRO A 83 25.07 19.86 1.50
C PRO A 83 23.58 19.98 1.80
N ALA A 84 23.19 21.07 2.46
CA ALA A 84 21.78 21.33 2.75
C ALA A 84 21.02 21.33 1.42
N LEU A 85 19.91 20.59 1.37
CA LEU A 85 19.07 20.54 0.18
C LEU A 85 18.64 21.97 -0.19
N ASP A 86 18.78 22.33 -1.46
CA ASP A 86 18.25 23.60 -1.96
C ASP A 86 16.73 23.64 -1.68
N PRO A 87 16.25 24.66 -0.93
CA PRO A 87 14.87 24.73 -0.48
C PRO A 87 13.84 24.75 -1.61
N SER A 88 14.25 25.11 -2.84
CA SER A 88 13.37 25.05 -4.02
C SER A 88 12.94 23.62 -4.39
N PHE A 89 13.67 22.60 -3.94
CA PHE A 89 13.34 21.19 -4.17
C PHE A 89 12.54 20.55 -3.04
N LEU A 90 12.21 21.31 -2.00
CA LEU A 90 11.36 20.83 -0.90
C LEU A 90 9.89 20.78 -1.32
N PRO A 91 9.23 19.62 -1.21
CA PRO A 91 7.81 19.49 -1.54
C PRO A 91 6.89 20.38 -0.70
N SER A 92 7.31 20.76 0.50
CA SER A 92 6.58 21.70 1.35
C SER A 92 6.30 23.05 0.67
N ASN A 93 7.17 23.47 -0.26
CA ASN A 93 7.04 24.70 -1.04
C ASN A 93 6.22 24.55 -2.33
N ALA A 94 5.88 23.32 -2.74
CA ALA A 94 5.09 23.08 -3.95
C ALA A 94 3.64 23.55 -3.76
N ARG A 95 3.11 24.24 -4.77
CA ARG A 95 1.72 24.69 -4.79
C ARG A 95 0.80 23.48 -4.97
N VAL A 96 -0.22 23.38 -4.12
CA VAL A 96 -1.32 22.42 -4.29
C VAL A 96 -2.29 22.97 -5.33
N THR A 97 -2.45 22.28 -6.45
CA THR A 97 -3.36 22.67 -7.55
C THR A 97 -4.76 22.12 -7.37
N ASP A 98 -4.85 20.89 -6.87
CA ASP A 98 -6.10 20.14 -6.72
C ASP A 98 -6.07 19.39 -5.39
N LYS A 99 -7.25 19.20 -4.78
CA LYS A 99 -7.41 18.46 -3.53
C LYS A 99 -8.38 17.30 -3.75
N PHE A 100 -8.14 16.17 -3.07
CA PHE A 100 -9.00 14.99 -3.13
C PHE A 100 -8.96 14.22 -1.83
N PHE A 101 -9.86 13.25 -1.67
CA PHE A 101 -9.90 12.39 -0.49
C PHE A 101 -10.13 10.92 -0.85
N PHE A 102 -9.63 10.04 0.04
CA PHE A 102 -9.96 8.62 0.09
C PHE A 102 -10.52 8.25 1.45
N ASP A 103 -11.70 7.65 1.48
CA ASP A 103 -12.19 6.97 2.68
C ASP A 103 -11.58 5.57 2.74
N ILE A 104 -10.97 5.24 3.88
CA ILE A 104 -10.24 3.99 4.08
C ILE A 104 -11.02 3.07 5.02
N SER A 105 -11.05 1.79 4.68
CA SER A 105 -11.50 0.72 5.58
C SER A 105 -10.39 -0.28 5.84
N ILE A 106 -10.33 -0.81 7.07
CA ILE A 106 -9.45 -1.91 7.47
C ILE A 106 -10.35 -3.05 7.96
N ALA A 107 -10.23 -4.22 7.33
CA ALA A 107 -11.07 -5.39 7.61
C ALA A 107 -12.60 -5.09 7.58
N GLY A 108 -13.02 -4.17 6.71
CA GLY A 108 -14.42 -3.76 6.57
C GLY A 108 -14.90 -2.71 7.57
N VAL A 109 -14.05 -2.30 8.52
CA VAL A 109 -14.36 -1.23 9.48
C VAL A 109 -13.79 0.10 8.97
N PRO A 110 -14.57 1.20 9.00
CA PRO A 110 -14.06 2.53 8.65
C PRO A 110 -12.83 2.90 9.50
N ALA A 111 -11.73 3.26 8.84
CA ALA A 111 -10.46 3.59 9.48
C ALA A 111 -10.16 5.10 9.46
N GLY A 112 -10.96 5.88 8.73
CA GLY A 112 -10.83 7.33 8.57
C GLY A 112 -10.63 7.71 7.11
N THR A 113 -10.26 8.96 6.88
CA THR A 113 -10.10 9.51 5.53
C THR A 113 -8.70 10.10 5.36
N LEU A 114 -8.10 9.82 4.21
CA LEU A 114 -6.92 10.52 3.74
C LEU A 114 -7.30 11.70 2.85
N SER A 115 -7.05 12.93 3.28
CA SER A 115 -7.18 14.15 2.47
C SER A 115 -5.82 14.53 1.86
N MET A 116 -5.76 14.72 0.55
CA MET A 116 -4.52 14.86 -0.20
C MET A 116 -4.57 16.04 -1.16
N GLY A 117 -3.41 16.60 -1.46
CA GLY A 117 -3.20 17.63 -2.46
C GLY A 117 -2.30 17.14 -3.58
N LEU A 118 -2.55 17.61 -4.80
CA LEU A 118 -1.77 17.30 -6.00
C LEU A 118 -0.93 18.51 -6.42
N PHE A 119 0.23 18.25 -7.02
CA PHE A 119 1.18 19.25 -7.51
C PHE A 119 1.10 19.36 -9.04
N GLY A 120 -0.05 19.78 -9.57
CA GLY A 120 -0.29 19.84 -11.01
C GLY A 120 0.65 20.78 -11.77
N ASP A 121 1.21 21.79 -11.09
CA ASP A 121 2.18 22.72 -11.70
C ASP A 121 3.56 22.05 -11.89
N GLN A 122 3.93 21.12 -11.01
CA GLN A 122 5.23 20.42 -11.01
C GLN A 122 5.17 19.03 -11.66
N ALA A 123 3.97 18.43 -11.76
CA ALA A 123 3.77 17.10 -12.31
C ALA A 123 2.46 17.02 -13.15
N PRO A 124 2.27 17.88 -14.16
CA PRO A 124 1.01 17.98 -14.91
C PRO A 124 0.58 16.68 -15.59
N VAL A 125 1.53 15.90 -16.13
CA VAL A 125 1.21 14.62 -16.80
C VAL A 125 0.80 13.59 -15.78
N THR A 126 1.55 13.48 -14.68
CA THR A 126 1.26 12.56 -13.57
C THR A 126 -0.12 12.85 -12.97
N VAL A 127 -0.38 14.13 -12.65
CA VAL A 127 -1.61 14.59 -12.03
C VAL A 127 -2.80 14.42 -12.97
N GLY A 128 -2.66 14.78 -14.25
CA GLY A 128 -3.72 14.59 -15.24
C GLY A 128 -4.10 13.11 -15.42
N ASN A 129 -3.13 12.21 -15.43
CA ASN A 129 -3.38 10.77 -15.47
C ASN A 129 -4.04 10.27 -14.18
N PHE A 130 -3.56 10.72 -13.01
CA PHE A 130 -4.13 10.37 -11.72
C PHE A 130 -5.61 10.77 -11.61
N LEU A 131 -5.96 12.00 -12.01
CA LEU A 131 -7.32 12.53 -11.96
C LEU A 131 -8.31 11.77 -12.86
N LYS A 132 -7.87 11.28 -14.03
CA LYS A 132 -8.71 10.45 -14.89
C LYS A 132 -9.14 9.15 -14.20
N VAL A 133 -8.23 8.51 -13.48
CA VAL A 133 -8.51 7.28 -12.69
C VAL A 133 -9.38 7.61 -11.48
N LEU A 134 -9.07 8.71 -10.80
CA LEU A 134 -9.84 9.19 -9.64
C LEU A 134 -11.31 9.41 -9.99
N ASN A 135 -11.57 10.07 -11.12
CA ASN A 135 -12.91 10.38 -11.60
C ASN A 135 -13.60 9.19 -12.29
N GLY A 136 -12.93 8.04 -12.43
CA GLY A 136 -13.45 6.89 -13.17
C GLY A 136 -13.71 7.17 -14.65
N GLN A 137 -13.06 8.18 -15.22
CA GLN A 137 -13.20 8.53 -16.64
C GLN A 137 -12.57 7.41 -17.48
N GLY A 138 -13.37 6.73 -18.30
CA GLY A 138 -12.92 5.65 -19.18
C GLY A 138 -13.23 4.23 -18.72
N GLN A 139 -14.23 4.03 -17.84
CA GLN A 139 -14.91 2.77 -17.45
C GLN A 139 -14.05 1.52 -17.13
N SER A 140 -12.73 1.64 -17.05
CA SER A 140 -11.84 0.48 -16.94
C SER A 140 -11.08 0.34 -15.63
N ALA A 141 -10.94 1.44 -14.87
CA ALA A 141 -10.36 1.43 -13.53
C ALA A 141 -10.80 2.65 -12.72
N SER A 142 -10.93 2.48 -11.40
CA SER A 142 -11.14 3.56 -10.43
C SER A 142 -10.34 3.25 -9.17
N TYR A 143 -9.95 4.30 -8.44
CA TYR A 143 -9.36 4.14 -7.11
C TYR A 143 -10.38 3.65 -6.06
N MET A 144 -11.69 3.81 -6.31
CA MET A 144 -12.70 3.20 -5.48
C MET A 144 -12.56 1.67 -5.54
N TYR A 145 -12.56 1.02 -4.37
CA TYR A 145 -12.28 -0.41 -4.17
C TYR A 145 -10.85 -0.87 -4.49
N SER A 146 -9.93 0.06 -4.79
CA SER A 146 -8.50 -0.25 -4.81
C SER A 146 -7.98 -0.56 -3.41
N SER A 147 -6.86 -1.27 -3.33
CA SER A 147 -6.30 -1.78 -2.07
C SER A 147 -4.93 -1.20 -1.75
N VAL A 148 -4.64 -1.11 -0.45
CA VAL A 148 -3.25 -1.06 0.02
C VAL A 148 -2.67 -2.46 -0.12
N TRP A 149 -1.71 -2.61 -1.01
CA TRP A 149 -1.18 -3.93 -1.37
C TRP A 149 0.18 -4.22 -0.73
N ARG A 150 0.91 -3.19 -0.29
CA ARG A 150 2.16 -3.29 0.46
C ARG A 150 2.30 -2.17 1.48
N VAL A 151 2.80 -2.50 2.67
CA VAL A 151 3.10 -1.53 3.73
C VAL A 151 4.55 -1.77 4.18
N LEU A 152 5.42 -0.82 3.88
CA LEU A 152 6.82 -0.81 4.28
C LEU A 152 6.97 0.12 5.49
N ALA A 153 7.14 -0.47 6.67
CA ALA A 153 7.31 0.27 7.92
C ALA A 153 8.48 1.27 7.80
N GLY A 154 8.22 2.53 8.14
CA GLY A 154 9.21 3.60 8.08
C GLY A 154 9.65 4.02 6.66
N SER A 155 8.91 3.63 5.62
CA SER A 155 9.21 4.02 4.24
C SER A 155 7.97 4.47 3.49
N CYS A 156 7.09 3.54 3.09
CA CYS A 156 5.93 3.86 2.26
C CYS A 156 4.77 2.88 2.40
N ILE A 157 3.58 3.37 2.07
CA ILE A 157 2.33 2.62 1.95
C ILE A 157 1.96 2.64 0.47
N ASP A 158 1.93 1.47 -0.17
CA ASP A 158 1.63 1.35 -1.59
C ASP A 158 0.15 1.05 -1.81
N MET A 159 -0.48 1.90 -2.61
CA MET A 159 -1.92 1.97 -2.84
C MET A 159 -2.24 1.92 -4.34
N GLY A 160 -3.53 2.01 -4.68
CA GLY A 160 -3.97 2.14 -6.08
C GLY A 160 -4.08 0.83 -6.86
N ARG A 161 -3.83 -0.33 -6.22
CA ARG A 161 -3.99 -1.64 -6.88
C ARG A 161 -5.46 -2.02 -6.97
N VAL A 162 -6.01 -1.99 -8.19
CA VAL A 162 -7.38 -2.40 -8.54
C VAL A 162 -7.47 -3.93 -8.70
N GLY A 163 -8.63 -4.51 -8.37
CA GLY A 163 -8.91 -5.95 -8.54
C GLY A 163 -8.69 -6.42 -9.99
N GLY A 164 -8.19 -7.65 -10.17
CA GLY A 164 -7.70 -8.15 -11.47
C GLY A 164 -6.20 -7.93 -11.70
N GLY A 165 -5.54 -7.14 -10.83
CA GLY A 165 -4.11 -6.87 -10.86
C GLY A 165 -3.78 -5.71 -11.82
N GLY A 166 -3.37 -4.57 -11.27
CA GLY A 166 -2.79 -3.45 -12.02
C GLY A 166 -3.66 -2.79 -13.09
N GLY A 167 -4.95 -3.14 -13.22
CA GLY A 167 -5.79 -2.71 -14.33
C GLY A 167 -5.87 -3.70 -15.49
N LYS A 168 -5.46 -4.96 -15.33
CA LYS A 168 -5.64 -5.97 -16.38
C LYS A 168 -7.13 -6.24 -16.63
N GLN A 169 -7.54 -6.07 -17.89
CA GLN A 169 -8.88 -6.42 -18.35
C GLN A 169 -8.82 -7.53 -19.39
N LEU A 170 -9.83 -8.40 -19.35
CA LEU A 170 -10.08 -9.36 -20.41
C LEU A 170 -10.96 -8.70 -21.47
N LYS A 171 -10.36 -8.32 -22.59
CA LYS A 171 -11.08 -7.89 -23.77
C LYS A 171 -11.48 -9.09 -24.60
N ARG A 172 -12.75 -9.14 -24.96
CA ARG A 172 -13.34 -10.20 -25.78
C ARG A 172 -13.71 -9.61 -27.13
N GLU A 173 -13.17 -10.17 -28.18
CA GLU A 173 -13.36 -9.70 -29.55
C GLU A 173 -13.86 -10.89 -30.38
N ILE A 174 -15.05 -10.78 -30.95
CA ILE A 174 -15.60 -11.78 -31.87
C ILE A 174 -15.38 -11.23 -33.28
N ASN A 175 -14.59 -11.93 -34.09
CA ASN A 175 -14.39 -11.52 -35.47
C ASN A 175 -15.61 -11.92 -36.34
N GLU A 176 -15.62 -11.46 -37.59
CA GLU A 176 -16.71 -11.70 -38.55
C GLU A 176 -17.01 -13.20 -38.78
N SER A 177 -16.04 -14.09 -38.53
CA SER A 177 -16.21 -15.55 -38.61
C SER A 177 -16.80 -16.18 -37.34
N GLY A 178 -17.21 -15.38 -36.35
CA GLY A 178 -17.76 -15.87 -35.07
C GLY A 178 -16.72 -16.41 -34.08
N VAL A 179 -15.42 -16.25 -34.34
CA VAL A 179 -14.36 -16.72 -33.44
C VAL A 179 -14.09 -15.68 -32.37
N MET A 180 -14.32 -16.08 -31.11
CA MET A 180 -14.04 -15.27 -29.93
C MET A 180 -12.56 -15.34 -29.57
N ARG A 181 -11.88 -14.19 -29.60
CA ARG A 181 -10.54 -13.99 -29.04
C ARG A 181 -10.64 -13.29 -27.70
N ILE A 182 -9.91 -13.79 -26.71
CA ILE A 182 -9.78 -13.15 -25.40
C ILE A 182 -8.34 -12.62 -25.29
N LYS A 183 -8.18 -11.30 -25.21
CA LYS A 183 -6.90 -10.63 -24.96
C LYS A 183 -6.90 -10.08 -23.55
N THR A 184 -5.78 -10.25 -22.85
CA THR A 184 -5.53 -9.48 -21.63
C THR A 184 -4.89 -8.17 -22.05
N GLU A 185 -5.62 -7.07 -21.94
CA GLU A 185 -5.08 -5.72 -22.12
C GLU A 185 -4.82 -5.12 -20.74
N ASN A 186 -3.72 -4.39 -20.59
CA ASN A 186 -3.50 -3.62 -19.39
C ASN A 186 -4.21 -2.29 -19.55
N ALA A 187 -5.31 -2.08 -18.82
CA ALA A 187 -6.08 -0.84 -18.89
C ALA A 187 -5.28 0.39 -18.43
N ALA A 188 -4.06 0.21 -17.92
CA ALA A 188 -3.15 1.26 -17.49
C ALA A 188 -2.02 1.58 -18.49
N ASP A 189 -2.04 1.07 -19.73
CA ASP A 189 -1.02 1.44 -20.73
C ASP A 189 -1.04 2.96 -21.04
N TRP A 190 -2.21 3.59 -21.01
CA TRP A 190 -2.36 5.04 -21.20
C TRP A 190 -1.90 5.87 -19.99
N THR A 191 -1.70 5.27 -18.82
CA THR A 191 -1.16 5.95 -17.63
C THR A 191 0.35 5.87 -17.52
N ARG A 192 1.02 5.36 -18.56
CA ARG A 192 2.47 5.34 -18.60
C ARG A 192 3.02 6.75 -18.41
N ASN A 193 3.91 6.87 -17.43
CA ASN A 193 4.38 8.16 -16.98
C ASN A 193 5.90 8.13 -16.78
N THR A 194 6.63 8.95 -17.53
CA THR A 194 8.09 9.13 -17.40
C THR A 194 8.47 10.53 -16.93
N GLU A 195 7.49 11.32 -16.46
CA GLU A 195 7.68 12.69 -15.99
C GLU A 195 8.67 12.75 -14.83
N VAL A 196 9.57 13.73 -14.89
CA VAL A 196 10.57 14.02 -13.85
C VAL A 196 10.34 15.45 -13.39
N ASN A 197 10.50 15.71 -12.09
CA ASN A 197 10.52 17.05 -11.54
C ASN A 197 11.64 17.23 -10.51
N GLY A 198 11.80 18.45 -10.01
CA GLY A 198 12.85 18.78 -9.04
C GLY A 198 12.56 18.32 -7.61
N LEU A 199 11.31 17.97 -7.29
CA LEU A 199 10.88 17.67 -5.92
C LEU A 199 11.58 16.40 -5.40
N LYS A 200 12.03 16.44 -4.15
CA LYS A 200 12.76 15.33 -3.51
C LYS A 200 11.91 14.63 -2.46
N HIS A 201 12.16 13.34 -2.27
CA HIS A 201 11.56 12.53 -1.19
C HIS A 201 12.22 12.82 0.17
N ALA A 202 12.33 14.10 0.52
CA ALA A 202 13.01 14.60 1.72
C ALA A 202 12.07 14.75 2.94
N GLU A 203 10.77 14.58 2.74
CA GLU A 203 9.72 14.76 3.75
C GLU A 203 8.80 13.54 3.79
N PRO A 204 8.16 13.23 4.94
CA PRO A 204 7.10 12.24 4.99
C PRO A 204 5.83 12.75 4.29
N PHE A 205 4.87 11.84 4.09
CA PHE A 205 3.51 12.13 3.60
C PHE A 205 3.42 12.65 2.17
N LEU A 206 4.44 12.40 1.37
CA LEU A 206 4.44 12.68 -0.07
C LEU A 206 3.76 11.57 -0.85
N LEU A 207 3.03 11.95 -1.89
CA LEU A 207 2.53 11.04 -2.92
C LEU A 207 3.60 10.87 -3.99
N THR A 208 3.91 9.61 -4.30
CA THR A 208 4.97 9.26 -5.23
C THR A 208 4.57 8.14 -6.17
N MET A 209 5.06 8.19 -7.40
CA MET A 209 4.75 7.23 -8.46
C MET A 209 6.02 6.79 -9.18
N VAL A 210 6.12 5.50 -9.51
CA VAL A 210 7.24 4.95 -10.27
C VAL A 210 7.22 5.50 -11.70
N ARG A 211 8.37 5.99 -12.18
CA ARG A 211 8.52 6.44 -13.57
C ARG A 211 8.70 5.25 -14.52
N GLY A 212 8.21 5.39 -15.74
CA GLY A 212 8.19 4.34 -16.75
C GLY A 212 7.19 3.20 -16.48
N GLY A 213 6.50 3.23 -15.34
CA GLY A 213 5.44 2.28 -14.99
C GLY A 213 4.19 2.42 -15.86
N GLY A 214 3.21 1.54 -15.66
CA GLY A 214 1.96 1.47 -16.44
C GLY A 214 0.85 0.79 -15.65
N THR A 215 0.74 1.15 -14.37
CA THR A 215 -0.29 0.70 -13.44
C THR A 215 -0.68 1.90 -12.58
N PHE A 216 -1.95 2.01 -12.19
CA PHE A 216 -2.47 3.11 -11.35
C PHE A 216 -1.91 3.12 -9.91
N GLU A 217 -0.80 2.43 -9.65
CA GLU A 217 -0.24 2.25 -8.32
C GLU A 217 0.63 3.46 -7.95
N PHE A 218 0.48 3.92 -6.72
CA PHE A 218 1.25 5.02 -6.16
C PHE A 218 1.53 4.72 -4.70
N SER A 219 2.46 5.46 -4.10
CA SER A 219 2.82 5.30 -2.70
C SER A 219 2.61 6.59 -1.92
N VAL A 220 2.25 6.44 -0.64
CA VAL A 220 2.32 7.50 0.37
C VAL A 220 3.56 7.24 1.21
N THR A 221 4.52 8.17 1.22
CA THR A 221 5.70 8.05 2.09
C THR A 221 5.32 8.26 3.55
N THR A 222 5.96 7.55 4.46
CA THR A 222 5.76 7.68 5.93
C THR A 222 7.00 8.20 6.64
N ALA A 223 8.11 8.35 5.92
CA ALA A 223 9.36 8.97 6.32
C ALA A 223 10.04 9.58 5.08
N PRO A 224 11.11 10.38 5.23
CA PRO A 224 11.98 10.73 4.11
C PRO A 224 12.56 9.47 3.44
N VAL A 225 12.45 9.36 2.11
CA VAL A 225 12.97 8.21 1.35
C VAL A 225 13.75 8.67 0.10
N PRO A 226 14.93 9.32 0.24
CA PRO A 226 15.69 9.86 -0.90
C PRO A 226 16.05 8.84 -1.98
N ALA A 227 16.13 7.55 -1.62
CA ALA A 227 16.37 6.46 -2.57
C ALA A 227 15.33 6.39 -3.70
N LEU A 228 14.10 6.89 -3.47
CA LEU A 228 13.05 6.91 -4.48
C LEU A 228 13.28 7.99 -5.56
N ASP A 229 14.08 9.02 -5.30
CA ASP A 229 14.35 10.11 -6.27
C ASP A 229 14.90 9.56 -7.60
N ARG A 230 15.62 8.43 -7.55
CA ARG A 230 16.20 7.79 -8.73
C ARG A 230 15.15 7.32 -9.71
N ASP A 231 14.02 6.79 -9.25
CA ASP A 231 13.08 6.04 -10.10
C ASP A 231 11.63 6.54 -9.99
N HIS A 232 11.33 7.43 -9.05
CA HIS A 232 9.98 7.91 -8.78
C HIS A 232 9.83 9.42 -9.00
N VAL A 233 8.59 9.87 -9.17
CA VAL A 233 8.21 11.29 -9.23
C VAL A 233 7.31 11.64 -8.05
N VAL A 234 7.59 12.74 -7.37
CA VAL A 234 6.70 13.31 -6.34
C VAL A 234 5.63 14.12 -7.04
N PHE A 235 4.35 13.85 -6.77
CA PHE A 235 3.23 14.50 -7.47
C PHE A 235 2.14 15.04 -6.53
N GLY A 236 2.31 14.90 -5.22
CA GLY A 236 1.36 15.41 -4.24
C GLY A 236 1.81 15.15 -2.81
N ARG A 237 0.90 15.42 -1.86
CA ARG A 237 1.11 15.17 -0.42
C ARG A 237 -0.20 14.98 0.34
N LEU A 238 -0.14 14.42 1.55
CA LEU A 238 -1.25 14.51 2.51
C LEU A 238 -1.38 15.93 3.04
N LEU A 239 -2.61 16.35 3.31
CA LEU A 239 -2.93 17.65 3.89
C LEU A 239 -2.88 17.59 5.42
N MET A 240 -2.04 18.39 6.06
CA MET A 240 -1.85 18.31 7.53
C MET A 240 -2.91 19.08 8.33
N LYS A 241 -3.77 19.87 7.67
CA LYS A 241 -4.85 20.63 8.32
C LYS A 241 -6.21 20.05 7.91
N PRO A 242 -7.03 19.56 8.84
CA PRO A 242 -8.45 19.35 8.57
C PRO A 242 -9.10 20.72 8.41
N GLU A 243 -9.55 21.07 7.21
CA GLU A 243 -10.30 22.31 6.96
C GLU A 243 -11.78 22.20 7.38
N GLU A 244 -12.24 21.02 7.83
CA GLU A 244 -13.62 20.82 8.26
C GLU A 244 -13.75 20.01 9.56
N LYS A 245 -14.83 20.35 10.26
CA LYS A 245 -15.33 19.80 11.53
C LYS A 245 -15.29 18.26 11.51
N GLU A 246 -14.70 17.66 12.54
CA GLU A 246 -14.83 16.23 12.91
C GLU A 246 -14.20 15.15 12.00
N ARG A 247 -13.19 15.47 11.17
CA ARG A 247 -12.41 14.41 10.48
C ARG A 247 -11.15 14.03 11.25
N GLU A 248 -10.89 12.73 11.33
CA GLU A 248 -9.63 12.20 11.89
C GLU A 248 -8.43 12.70 11.08
N SER A 249 -7.30 12.98 11.75
CA SER A 249 -6.12 13.49 11.05
C SER A 249 -5.52 12.43 10.12
N ASN A 250 -4.96 12.88 9.00
CA ASN A 250 -4.23 12.01 8.07
C ASN A 250 -3.17 11.15 8.77
N GLN A 251 -2.47 11.72 9.76
CA GLN A 251 -1.51 10.99 10.58
C GLN A 251 -2.14 9.78 11.27
N ALA A 252 -3.29 9.96 11.92
CA ALA A 252 -3.94 8.89 12.65
C ALA A 252 -4.40 7.76 11.71
N VAL A 253 -4.87 8.09 10.51
CA VAL A 253 -5.23 7.08 9.49
C VAL A 253 -3.98 6.33 8.99
N VAL A 254 -2.88 7.04 8.70
CA VAL A 254 -1.59 6.45 8.32
C VAL A 254 -1.07 5.53 9.43
N ASP A 255 -1.15 5.95 10.70
CA ASP A 255 -0.73 5.13 11.84
C ASP A 255 -1.58 3.87 12.00
N LYS A 256 -2.90 3.96 11.76
CA LYS A 256 -3.78 2.78 11.75
C LYS A 256 -3.37 1.78 10.67
N ILE A 257 -3.09 2.26 9.45
CA ILE A 257 -2.58 1.42 8.36
C ILE A 257 -1.24 0.79 8.74
N GLY A 258 -0.32 1.58 9.29
CA GLY A 258 1.02 1.13 9.68
C GLY A 258 1.04 0.08 10.80
N ARG A 259 -0.01 0.03 11.64
CA ARG A 259 -0.18 -1.01 12.68
C ARG A 259 -0.73 -2.33 12.15
N VAL A 260 -1.24 -2.37 10.91
CA VAL A 260 -1.72 -3.62 10.31
C VAL A 260 -0.54 -4.55 10.09
N LYS A 261 -0.62 -5.75 10.67
CA LYS A 261 0.41 -6.77 10.50
C LYS A 261 0.57 -7.12 9.02
N VAL A 262 1.80 -7.28 8.58
CA VAL A 262 2.14 -7.64 7.21
C VAL A 262 2.77 -9.03 7.14
N SER A 263 2.73 -9.66 5.97
CA SER A 263 3.48 -10.89 5.69
C SER A 263 4.99 -10.66 5.74
N THR A 264 5.70 -11.60 6.33
CA THR A 264 7.17 -11.63 6.39
C THR A 264 7.71 -12.81 5.58
N ASP A 265 9.01 -12.86 5.36
CA ASP A 265 9.72 -13.98 4.74
C ASP A 265 9.83 -15.21 5.65
N ASP A 266 9.63 -15.02 6.96
CA ASP A 266 9.53 -16.10 7.93
C ASP A 266 8.21 -16.87 7.78
N ILE A 267 8.32 -18.09 7.24
CA ILE A 267 7.24 -19.06 7.03
C ILE A 267 6.57 -19.46 8.36
N VAL A 268 7.34 -19.54 9.46
CA VAL A 268 6.85 -19.97 10.78
C VAL A 268 6.07 -18.84 11.47
N ALA A 269 6.61 -17.62 11.45
CA ALA A 269 5.89 -16.44 11.94
C ALA A 269 4.62 -16.19 11.11
N SER A 270 4.71 -16.33 9.79
CA SER A 270 3.57 -16.21 8.88
C SER A 270 2.51 -17.27 9.16
N LYS A 271 2.89 -18.54 9.39
CA LYS A 271 1.96 -19.60 9.78
C LYS A 271 1.14 -19.23 11.02
N THR A 272 1.81 -18.74 12.07
CA THR A 272 1.15 -18.29 13.31
C THR A 272 0.17 -17.15 13.04
N LEU A 273 0.54 -16.21 12.18
CA LEU A 273 -0.31 -15.09 11.80
C LEU A 273 -1.53 -15.51 10.94
N PHE A 274 -1.35 -16.41 9.98
CA PHE A 274 -2.45 -16.94 9.16
C PHE A 274 -3.45 -17.75 10.00
N VAL A 275 -2.96 -18.60 10.90
CA VAL A 275 -3.80 -19.35 11.85
C VAL A 275 -4.54 -18.42 12.79
N ALA A 276 -3.86 -17.40 13.34
CA ALA A 276 -4.51 -16.38 14.18
C ALA A 276 -5.57 -15.57 13.43
N ALA A 277 -5.45 -15.44 12.11
CA ALA A 277 -6.43 -14.79 11.25
C ALA A 277 -7.52 -15.75 10.71
N GLY A 278 -7.58 -17.00 11.19
CA GLY A 278 -8.58 -17.99 10.79
C GLY A 278 -8.42 -18.53 9.36
N LYS A 279 -7.22 -18.44 8.77
CA LYS A 279 -6.93 -18.89 7.41
C LYS A 279 -6.07 -20.16 7.43
N GLY A 280 -6.38 -21.11 6.53
CA GLY A 280 -5.54 -22.29 6.30
C GLY A 280 -4.15 -21.89 5.76
N PHE A 281 -3.14 -22.71 6.06
CA PHE A 281 -1.74 -22.45 5.69
C PHE A 281 -1.10 -23.69 5.07
N ASP A 282 -0.64 -23.58 3.82
CA ASP A 282 0.17 -24.62 3.16
C ASP A 282 1.66 -24.39 3.45
N PRO A 283 2.35 -25.29 4.18
CA PRO A 283 3.76 -25.14 4.50
C PRO A 283 4.71 -25.23 3.29
N ARG A 284 4.22 -25.65 2.11
CA ARG A 284 5.00 -25.67 0.85
C ARG A 284 4.84 -24.39 0.05
N ALA A 285 3.89 -23.51 0.40
CA ALA A 285 3.67 -22.27 -0.32
C ALA A 285 4.86 -21.32 -0.11
N LYS A 286 5.49 -20.88 -1.20
CA LYS A 286 6.43 -19.76 -1.15
C LYS A 286 5.65 -18.49 -0.82
N ILE A 287 6.16 -17.67 0.09
CA ILE A 287 5.58 -16.35 0.34
C ILE A 287 5.97 -15.45 -0.83
N ILE A 288 5.06 -15.30 -1.78
CA ILE A 288 5.28 -14.52 -3.01
C ILE A 288 5.09 -13.02 -2.76
N TYR A 289 4.46 -12.64 -1.63
CA TYR A 289 4.09 -11.26 -1.34
C TYR A 289 4.65 -10.84 0.01
N LEU A 290 5.86 -10.29 0.04
CA LEU A 290 6.46 -9.70 1.24
C LEU A 290 5.77 -8.36 1.56
N ASN A 291 5.63 -8.03 2.84
CA ASN A 291 5.07 -6.76 3.33
C ASN A 291 3.62 -6.51 2.90
N LYS A 292 2.87 -7.57 2.59
CA LYS A 292 1.45 -7.48 2.24
C LYS A 292 0.60 -7.42 3.52
N PRO A 293 -0.34 -6.48 3.65
CA PRO A 293 -1.25 -6.44 4.80
C PRO A 293 -2.04 -7.74 4.97
N LEU A 294 -2.10 -8.24 6.22
CA LEU A 294 -2.84 -9.46 6.56
C LEU A 294 -4.34 -9.22 6.74
N GLN A 295 -4.72 -7.98 7.05
CA GLN A 295 -6.08 -7.48 6.97
C GLN A 295 -6.27 -6.71 5.66
N LYS A 296 -7.44 -6.86 5.03
CA LYS A 296 -7.75 -6.14 3.79
C LYS A 296 -7.89 -4.65 4.11
N ILE A 297 -7.12 -3.81 3.43
CA ILE A 297 -7.23 -2.35 3.51
C ILE A 297 -7.70 -1.85 2.15
N VAL A 298 -8.83 -1.13 2.12
CA VAL A 298 -9.54 -0.79 0.88
C VAL A 298 -9.99 0.65 0.91
N VAL A 299 -9.89 1.31 -0.24
CA VAL A 299 -10.52 2.62 -0.49
C VAL A 299 -12.02 2.39 -0.73
N THR A 300 -12.88 2.89 0.15
CA THR A 300 -14.34 2.69 0.07
C THR A 300 -15.06 3.83 -0.63
N ALA A 301 -14.49 5.03 -0.62
CA ALA A 301 -14.99 6.17 -1.38
C ALA A 301 -13.83 7.07 -1.83
N VAL A 302 -14.06 7.79 -2.91
CA VAL A 302 -13.11 8.74 -3.50
C VAL A 302 -13.87 9.99 -3.92
N GLY A 303 -13.23 11.16 -3.86
CA GLY A 303 -13.82 12.39 -4.38
C GLY A 303 -12.83 13.55 -4.38
N MET A 304 -13.16 14.58 -5.14
CA MET A 304 -12.47 15.88 -5.09
C MET A 304 -12.91 16.66 -3.84
N LEU A 305 -12.04 17.54 -3.36
CA LEU A 305 -12.31 18.48 -2.26
C LEU A 305 -12.36 19.93 -2.78
#